data_AF-A0A194AIA7-F1
#
_entry.id   AF-A0A194AIA7-F1
#
_cell.length_a   1.000
_cell.length_b   1.000
_cell.length_c   1.000
_cell.angle_alpha   90.00
_cell.angle_beta   90.00
_cell.angle_gamma   90.00
#
_symmetry.space_group_name_H-M   'P 1'
#
loop_
_entity.id
_entity.type
_entity.pdbx_description
1 polymer ?
#
loop_
_entity_poly.entity_id
_entity_poly.type
_entity_poly.pdbx_seq_one_letter_code
_entity_poly.pdbx_strand_id
1 'polypeptide(L)'
;MKRETRKREQGFTLIEIIAVLIILGILAAVAVPKFMNMQDEAREKAKLGACAAASSQILMHFSDSLLNNGGDVDAAIGNATSTSILDTDLGDFDIKTVTLGADTITIELDMPDGYTDSVNNSTCTMPNPASNS
;
A
#
# COMPACT_ATOMS: atom_id res chain seq x y z
N MET A 1 -62.96 -17.49 -37.11
CA MET A 1 -62.44 -16.77 -35.93
C MET A 1 -61.25 -17.54 -35.36
N LYS A 2 -60.03 -17.01 -35.48
CA LYS A 2 -58.82 -17.59 -34.88
C LYS A 2 -58.76 -17.17 -33.41
N ARG A 3 -58.68 -18.14 -32.50
CA ARG A 3 -58.50 -17.89 -31.05
C ARG A 3 -57.01 -17.79 -30.77
N GLU A 4 -56.53 -16.57 -30.53
CA GLU A 4 -55.20 -16.32 -29.99
C GLU A 4 -55.14 -16.83 -28.53
N THR A 5 -54.37 -17.88 -28.29
CA THR A 5 -54.09 -18.41 -26.95
C THR A 5 -53.07 -17.51 -26.25
N ARG A 6 -53.52 -16.68 -25.30
CA ARG A 6 -52.62 -15.93 -24.41
C ARG A 6 -51.77 -16.92 -23.60
N LYS A 7 -50.46 -16.93 -23.84
CA LYS A 7 -49.48 -17.59 -22.96
C LYS A 7 -49.62 -16.98 -21.56
N ARG A 8 -49.77 -17.83 -20.55
CA ARG A 8 -49.69 -17.40 -19.15
C ARG A 8 -48.22 -17.14 -18.85
N GLU A 9 -47.85 -15.88 -18.65
CA GLU A 9 -46.55 -15.54 -18.10
C GLU A 9 -46.53 -16.03 -16.64
N GLN A 10 -45.69 -17.02 -16.36
CA GLN A 10 -45.43 -17.47 -15.00
C GLN A 10 -44.52 -16.43 -14.34
N GLY A 11 -45.09 -15.56 -13.51
CA GLY A 11 -44.32 -14.64 -12.68
C GLY A 11 -43.59 -15.39 -11.57
N PHE A 12 -42.43 -14.88 -11.15
CA PHE A 12 -41.71 -15.37 -9.97
C PHE A 12 -42.57 -15.26 -8.71
N THR A 13 -42.44 -16.26 -7.83
CA THR A 13 -43.16 -16.27 -6.56
C THR A 13 -42.48 -15.37 -5.53
N LEU A 14 -43.25 -14.78 -4.62
CA LEU A 14 -42.69 -13.95 -3.54
C LEU A 14 -41.76 -14.77 -2.63
N ILE A 15 -42.04 -16.06 -2.46
CA ILE A 15 -41.20 -16.97 -1.67
C ILE A 15 -39.85 -17.25 -2.33
N GLU A 16 -39.76 -17.30 -3.67
CA GLU A 16 -38.48 -17.41 -4.39
C GLU A 16 -37.58 -16.21 -4.10
N ILE A 17 -38.13 -14.99 -4.13
CA ILE A 17 -37.34 -13.79 -3.86
C ILE A 17 -36.86 -13.76 -2.41
N ILE A 18 -37.71 -14.18 -1.45
CA ILE A 18 -37.31 -14.26 -0.03
C ILE A 18 -36.18 -15.28 0.17
N ALA A 19 -36.31 -16.48 -0.40
CA ALA A 19 -35.30 -17.52 -0.27
C ALA A 19 -33.93 -17.06 -0.81
N VAL A 20 -33.92 -16.35 -1.94
CA VAL A 20 -32.71 -15.79 -2.54
C VAL A 20 -32.09 -14.72 -1.64
N LEU A 21 -32.88 -13.79 -1.10
CA LEU A 21 -32.38 -12.75 -0.20
C LEU A 21 -31.78 -13.32 1.09
N ILE A 22 -32.36 -14.40 1.63
CA ILE A 22 -31.82 -15.09 2.80
C ILE A 22 -30.44 -15.69 2.48
N ILE A 23 -30.32 -16.38 1.35
CA ILE A 23 -29.03 -16.98 0.93
C ILE A 23 -27.98 -15.87 0.72
N LEU A 24 -28.33 -14.80 -0.01
CA LEU A 24 -27.43 -13.66 -0.22
C LEU A 24 -27.06 -12.97 1.10
N GLY A 25 -27.97 -12.87 2.05
CA GLY A 25 -27.72 -12.31 3.38
C GLY A 25 -26.69 -13.11 4.18
N ILE A 26 -26.79 -14.44 4.16
CA ILE A 26 -25.82 -15.33 4.83
C ILE A 26 -24.45 -15.22 4.16
N LEU A 27 -24.40 -15.25 2.83
CA LEU A 27 -23.14 -15.10 2.09
C LEU A 27 -22.48 -13.75 2.35
N ALA A 28 -23.25 -12.66 2.36
CA ALA A 28 -22.74 -11.33 2.66
C ALA A 28 -22.18 -11.22 4.08
N ALA A 29 -22.86 -11.79 5.08
CA ALA A 29 -22.43 -11.77 6.47
C ALA A 29 -21.04 -12.39 6.68
N VAL A 30 -20.70 -13.43 5.92
CA VAL A 30 -19.37 -14.09 5.99
C VAL A 30 -18.36 -13.43 5.06
N ALA A 31 -18.78 -12.99 3.87
CA ALA A 31 -17.88 -12.45 2.85
C ALA A 31 -17.34 -11.05 3.19
N VAL A 32 -18.18 -10.16 3.73
CA VAL A 32 -17.81 -8.77 4.04
C VAL A 32 -16.62 -8.68 5.01
N PRO A 33 -16.63 -9.29 6.21
CA PRO A 33 -15.49 -9.16 7.13
C PRO A 33 -14.20 -9.74 6.55
N LYS A 34 -14.30 -10.86 5.82
CA LYS A 34 -13.14 -11.45 5.14
C LYS A 34 -12.58 -10.53 4.06
N PHE A 35 -13.44 -9.90 3.27
CA PHE A 35 -13.03 -8.96 2.22
C PHE A 35 -12.37 -7.70 2.81
N MET A 36 -12.84 -7.21 3.95
CA MET A 36 -12.19 -6.09 4.66
C MET A 36 -10.78 -6.49 5.13
N ASN A 37 -10.63 -7.62 5.80
CA ASN A 37 -9.32 -8.10 6.25
C ASN A 37 -8.34 -8.31 5.07
N MET A 38 -8.80 -8.87 3.95
CA MET A 38 -7.97 -9.05 2.76
C MET A 38 -7.52 -7.72 2.14
N GLN A 39 -8.37 -6.69 2.16
CA GLN A 39 -7.98 -5.35 1.71
C GLN A 39 -6.92 -4.74 2.63
N ASP A 40 -7.06 -4.90 3.94
CA ASP A 40 -6.10 -4.38 4.91
C ASP A 40 -4.74 -5.07 4.80
N GLU A 41 -4.72 -6.40 4.65
CA GLU A 41 -3.49 -7.16 4.36
C GLU A 41 -2.84 -6.74 3.03
N ALA A 42 -3.64 -6.47 2.00
CA ALA A 42 -3.11 -6.02 0.70
C ALA A 42 -2.49 -4.62 0.81
N ARG A 43 -3.13 -3.70 1.53
CA ARG A 43 -2.61 -2.35 1.80
C ARG A 43 -1.31 -2.39 2.60
N GLU A 44 -1.23 -3.24 3.62
CA GLU A 44 -0.01 -3.41 4.41
C GLU A 44 1.16 -3.89 3.54
N LYS A 45 0.92 -4.91 2.69
CA LYS A 45 1.94 -5.42 1.76
C LYS A 45 2.36 -4.39 0.72
N ALA A 46 1.42 -3.60 0.20
CA ALA A 46 1.71 -2.54 -0.76
C ALA A 46 2.65 -1.48 -0.14
N LYS A 47 2.35 -1.03 1.08
CA LYS A 47 3.21 -0.12 1.84
C LYS A 47 4.60 -0.72 2.10
N LEU A 48 4.68 -1.97 2.54
CA LEU A 48 5.98 -2.64 2.72
C LEU A 48 6.80 -2.67 1.41
N GLY A 49 6.13 -2.87 0.28
CA GLY A 49 6.74 -2.77 -1.05
C GLY A 49 7.29 -1.37 -1.35
N ALA A 50 6.50 -0.32 -1.07
CA ALA A 50 6.94 1.06 -1.24
C ALA A 50 8.15 1.39 -0.36
N CYS A 51 8.15 0.95 0.91
CA CYS A 51 9.29 1.14 1.80
C CYS A 51 10.56 0.42 1.32
N ALA A 52 10.42 -0.79 0.77
CA ALA A 52 11.55 -1.51 0.20
C ALA A 52 12.11 -0.79 -1.04
N ALA A 53 11.23 -0.23 -1.88
CA ALA A 53 11.64 0.56 -3.04
C ALA A 53 12.40 1.84 -2.60
N ALA A 54 11.84 2.62 -1.67
CA ALA A 54 12.50 3.81 -1.12
C ALA A 54 13.87 3.49 -0.50
N SER A 55 13.96 2.40 0.26
CA SER A 55 15.22 1.97 0.86
C SER A 55 16.25 1.59 -0.20
N SER A 56 15.84 0.85 -1.23
CA SER A 56 16.71 0.50 -2.34
C SER A 56 17.25 1.73 -3.06
N GLN A 57 16.43 2.76 -3.25
CA GLN A 57 16.87 4.03 -3.84
C GLN A 57 17.97 4.67 -3.01
N ILE A 58 17.78 4.79 -1.69
CA ILE A 58 18.77 5.38 -0.78
C ILE A 58 20.09 4.59 -0.83
N LEU A 59 20.04 3.26 -0.85
CA LEU A 59 21.26 2.43 -0.97
C LEU A 59 21.98 2.61 -2.31
N MET A 60 21.22 2.75 -3.41
CA MET A 60 21.80 3.01 -4.73
C MET A 60 22.49 4.38 -4.78
N HIS A 61 21.82 5.43 -4.29
CA HIS A 61 22.38 6.78 -4.23
C HIS A 61 23.55 6.90 -3.25
N PHE A 62 23.53 6.15 -2.15
CA PHE A 62 24.66 6.04 -1.23
C PHE A 62 25.88 5.46 -1.92
N SER A 63 25.71 4.36 -2.65
CA SER A 63 26.79 3.71 -3.40
C SER A 63 27.38 4.64 -4.45
N ASP A 64 26.53 5.34 -5.21
CA ASP A 64 27.00 6.33 -6.21
C ASP A 64 27.71 7.52 -5.55
N SER A 65 27.17 8.02 -4.43
CA SER A 65 27.78 9.14 -3.70
C SER A 65 29.12 8.77 -3.06
N LEU A 66 29.30 7.54 -2.60
CA LEU A 66 30.59 7.05 -2.08
C LEU A 66 31.68 7.08 -3.16
N LEU A 67 31.34 6.67 -4.38
CA LEU A 67 32.29 6.66 -5.51
C LEU A 67 32.66 8.07 -5.94
N ASN A 68 31.70 9.00 -5.94
CA ASN A 68 31.91 10.37 -6.40
C ASN A 68 32.57 11.28 -5.34
N ASN A 69 32.43 10.97 -4.05
CA ASN A 69 33.00 11.76 -2.94
C ASN A 69 34.30 11.17 -2.35
N GLY A 70 34.99 10.30 -3.10
CA GLY A 70 36.31 9.79 -2.68
C GLY A 70 36.27 8.91 -1.43
N GLY A 71 35.14 8.24 -1.15
CA GLY A 71 34.98 7.34 -0.01
C GLY A 71 34.59 8.01 1.31
N ASP A 72 34.23 9.30 1.30
CA ASP A 72 33.63 9.95 2.47
C ASP A 72 32.21 9.42 2.73
N VAL A 73 32.07 8.62 3.79
CA VAL A 73 30.84 7.90 4.11
C VAL A 73 29.75 8.83 4.65
N ASP A 74 30.13 9.85 5.42
CA ASP A 74 29.20 10.82 6.01
C ASP A 74 28.63 11.75 4.94
N ALA A 75 29.48 12.22 4.02
CA ALA A 75 29.03 13.02 2.88
C ALA A 75 28.13 12.19 1.94
N ALA A 76 28.48 10.92 1.70
CA ALA A 76 27.70 10.05 0.83
C ALA A 76 26.31 9.75 1.38
N ILE A 77 26.18 9.50 2.69
CA ILE A 77 24.87 9.23 3.29
C ILE A 77 24.00 10.49 3.40
N GLY A 78 24.60 11.65 3.66
CA GLY A 78 23.89 12.92 3.65
C GLY A 78 23.29 13.24 2.28
N ASN A 79 24.04 12.98 1.19
CA ASN A 79 23.52 13.14 -0.16
C ASN A 79 22.42 12.10 -0.45
N ALA A 80 22.67 10.82 -0.18
CA ALA A 80 21.74 9.72 -0.46
C ALA A 80 20.39 9.81 0.25
N THR A 81 20.33 10.52 1.37
CA THR A 81 19.09 10.74 2.15
C THR A 81 18.40 12.06 1.82
N SER A 82 18.95 12.86 0.92
CA SER A 82 18.35 14.13 0.49
C SER A 82 17.15 13.89 -0.42
N THR A 83 15.96 14.35 -0.04
CA THR A 83 14.73 14.17 -0.82
C THR A 83 14.74 14.86 -2.18
N SER A 84 15.63 15.84 -2.40
CA SER A 84 15.80 16.51 -3.70
C SER A 84 16.42 15.62 -4.79
N ILE A 85 17.05 14.50 -4.41
CA ILE A 85 17.68 13.57 -5.37
C ILE A 85 16.94 12.23 -5.47
N LEU A 86 16.04 11.95 -4.53
CA LEU A 86 15.24 10.74 -4.53
C LEU A 86 14.04 10.92 -5.46
N ASP A 87 13.65 9.84 -6.15
CA ASP A 87 12.33 9.81 -6.75
C ASP A 87 11.31 9.64 -5.63
N THR A 88 10.55 10.71 -5.39
CA THR A 88 9.55 10.70 -4.33
C THR A 88 8.33 9.88 -4.74
N ASP A 89 8.07 9.69 -6.03
CA ASP A 89 6.93 8.90 -6.52
C ASP A 89 7.25 7.40 -6.50
N LEU A 90 6.50 6.64 -5.70
CA LEU A 90 6.58 5.17 -5.61
C LEU A 90 5.30 4.52 -6.15
N GLY A 91 4.56 5.22 -7.00
CA GLY A 91 3.30 4.81 -7.61
C GLY A 91 2.09 5.28 -6.80
N ASP A 92 1.61 4.42 -5.89
CA ASP A 92 0.44 4.74 -5.04
C ASP A 92 0.85 5.41 -3.72
N PHE A 93 2.15 5.58 -3.48
CA PHE A 93 2.74 6.17 -2.28
C PHE A 93 3.80 7.19 -2.68
N ASP A 94 3.95 8.24 -1.89
CA ASP A 94 5.03 9.23 -2.08
C ASP A 94 5.99 9.25 -0.89
N ILE A 95 7.27 9.54 -1.09
CA ILE A 95 8.21 9.84 -0.01
C ILE A 95 7.94 11.26 0.47
N LYS A 96 7.46 11.39 1.70
CA LYS A 96 7.17 12.66 2.35
C LYS A 96 8.41 13.24 3.01
N THR A 97 9.12 12.45 3.81
CA THR A 97 10.38 12.86 4.44
C THR A 97 11.37 11.70 4.53
N VAL A 98 12.66 12.03 4.54
CA VAL A 98 13.73 11.09 4.89
C VAL A 98 14.58 11.77 5.96
N THR A 99 14.72 11.13 7.11
CA THR A 99 15.47 11.63 8.25
C THR A 99 16.64 10.70 8.53
N LEU A 100 17.85 11.22 8.40
CA LEU A 100 19.08 10.52 8.79
C LEU A 100 19.28 10.62 10.31
N GLY A 101 19.27 9.48 10.99
CA GLY A 101 19.70 9.34 12.38
C GLY A 101 21.08 8.69 12.46
N ALA A 102 21.65 8.65 13.68
CA ALA A 102 22.96 8.06 13.91
C ALA A 102 23.01 6.57 13.51
N ASP A 103 22.04 5.78 13.95
CA ASP A 103 22.00 4.33 13.72
C ASP A 103 20.98 3.90 12.66
N THR A 104 19.98 4.73 12.38
CA THR A 104 18.86 4.40 11.48
C THR A 104 18.48 5.58 10.59
N ILE A 105 17.96 5.26 9.42
CA ILE A 105 17.32 6.20 8.51
C ILE A 105 15.82 5.96 8.59
N THR A 106 15.05 7.01 8.81
CA THR A 106 13.59 6.97 8.88
C THR A 106 13.01 7.59 7.62
N ILE A 107 12.28 6.81 6.84
CA ILE A 107 11.50 7.27 5.69
C ILE A 107 10.06 7.43 6.15
N GLU A 108 9.46 8.59 5.92
CA GLU A 108 8.02 8.82 6.05
C GLU A 108 7.39 8.84 4.65
N LEU A 109 6.35 8.05 4.47
CA LEU A 109 5.55 8.00 3.25
C LEU A 109 4.27 8.83 3.42
N ASP A 110 3.87 9.52 2.35
CA ASP A 110 2.50 10.01 2.21
C ASP A 110 1.62 8.86 1.73
N MET A 111 0.49 8.68 2.40
CA MET A 111 -0.40 7.56 2.15
C MET A 111 -1.61 8.01 1.33
N PRO A 112 -2.06 7.20 0.36
CA PRO A 112 -3.26 7.51 -0.41
C PRO A 112 -4.52 7.43 0.46
N ASP A 113 -5.57 8.15 0.03
CA ASP A 113 -6.86 8.21 0.74
C ASP A 113 -7.46 6.81 0.97
N GLY A 114 -7.92 6.56 2.20
CA GLY A 114 -8.47 5.25 2.60
C GLY A 114 -7.45 4.31 3.27
N TYR A 115 -6.20 4.74 3.44
CA TYR A 115 -5.24 4.12 4.35
C TYR A 115 -5.42 4.71 5.76
N THR A 116 -6.35 4.15 6.55
CA THR A 116 -6.49 4.55 7.96
C THR A 116 -5.64 3.64 8.83
N ASP A 117 -4.52 4.13 9.35
CA ASP A 117 -3.80 3.44 10.41
C ASP A 117 -3.74 4.27 11.69
N SER A 118 -4.07 3.60 12.80
CA SER A 118 -4.11 4.10 14.16
C SER A 118 -2.72 4.28 14.80
N VAL A 119 -1.62 3.91 14.15
CA VAL A 119 -0.30 3.86 14.81
C VAL A 119 0.88 4.23 13.91
N ASN A 120 1.12 5.52 13.60
CA ASN A 120 2.41 6.03 13.08
C ASN A 120 3.09 5.22 11.94
N ASN A 121 2.29 4.47 11.16
CA ASN A 121 2.75 3.41 10.27
C ASN A 121 3.12 3.92 8.88
N SER A 122 3.23 5.24 8.73
CA SER A 122 3.76 5.90 7.53
C SER A 122 5.27 5.86 7.52
N THR A 123 5.89 5.39 8.60
CA THR A 123 7.34 5.39 8.75
C THR A 123 7.94 4.00 8.54
N CYS A 124 9.03 3.95 7.80
CA CYS A 124 9.84 2.77 7.59
C CYS A 124 11.28 3.10 7.96
N THR A 125 11.90 2.23 8.76
CA THR A 125 13.28 2.43 9.22
C THR A 125 14.21 1.41 8.59
N MET A 126 15.40 1.86 8.23
CA MET A 126 16.50 1.00 7.80
C MET A 126 17.76 1.33 8.61
N PRO A 127 18.72 0.41 8.70
CA PRO A 127 20.02 0.70 9.31
C PRO A 127 20.74 1.81 8.54
N ASN A 128 21.37 2.73 9.26
CA ASN A 128 22.28 3.70 8.66
C ASN A 128 23.56 2.98 8.22
N PRO A 129 23.91 2.92 6.92
CA PRO A 129 25.14 2.26 6.48
C PRO A 129 26.41 2.98 6.95
N ALA A 130 26.32 4.25 7.34
CA ALA A 130 27.43 5.03 7.89
C ALA A 130 27.70 4.79 9.39
N SER A 131 26.81 4.09 10.11
CA SER A 131 26.94 3.96 11.58
C SER A 131 28.10 3.08 12.04
N ASN A 132 28.69 2.27 11.15
CA ASN A 132 29.79 1.35 11.43
C ASN A 132 31.12 1.73 10.75
N SER A 133 31.22 2.93 10.20
CA SER A 133 32.43 3.46 9.53
C SER A 133 33.37 4.17 10.50
#